data_AF-A0AAR2KPP9-F1
#
_entry.id   AF-A0AAR2KPP9-F1
#
_cell.length_a   1.000
_cell.length_b   1.000
_cell.length_c   1.000
_cell.angle_alpha   90.00
_cell.angle_beta   90.00
_cell.angle_gamma   90.00
#
_symmetry.space_group_name_H-M   'P 1'
#
loop_
_entity.id
_entity.type
_entity.pdbx_description
1 polymer ?
#
loop_
_entity_poly.entity_id
_entity_poly.type
_entity_poly.pdbx_seq_one_letter_code
_entity_poly.pdbx_strand_id
1 'polypeptide(L)'
;MATLSMKPGLRCRVPDWENSNEQISEAAQHRRHISHKIRQEGRALRNETVNKTGWDEYDSSRRLSDRINDIARWKKSLEACAQEVDAEIDALTVAKEETERALAATVLPLEVSAECLTLREGRRGNELVSDPVEAQLKKEVDVIDGAQRVLQQCIDQAFEQLCLLQEAHHQLILDLQHKMEALDVDMSCLSLTVTSPEISLKPNPTRVPPGSTTPQQWEQFSHYNVTRAKEEMQASLQLRENISITRAQVQNELEAQRIATEFTLRKRTHHLEQALQELQWQLKTTQNEITDLEGDIRGLERDMQAKMAPLKLVHTRLENRTKRPGVDLCRDEVQYGLVEEARQLDSTILALKQKLAQAQFQLNRRHQKHRSSCCRTNSKIT
;
A
#
# COMPACT_ATOMS: atom_id res chain seq x y z
N MET A 1 81.00 -96.96 -38.55
CA MET A 1 79.83 -96.87 -39.44
C MET A 1 78.75 -97.80 -38.92
N ALA A 2 77.55 -97.29 -38.64
CA ALA A 2 76.35 -98.10 -38.49
C ALA A 2 75.16 -97.24 -38.95
N THR A 3 74.77 -97.43 -40.21
CA THR A 3 73.55 -96.89 -40.81
C THR A 3 72.36 -97.73 -40.31
N LEU A 4 71.44 -97.10 -39.58
CA LEU A 4 70.17 -97.69 -39.19
C LEU A 4 69.35 -98.01 -40.45
N SER A 5 69.31 -99.29 -40.81
CA SER A 5 68.52 -99.83 -41.92
C SER A 5 67.03 -99.82 -41.54
N MET A 6 66.24 -98.98 -42.22
CA MET A 6 64.78 -99.02 -42.11
C MET A 6 64.24 -100.31 -42.76
N LYS A 7 63.38 -101.03 -42.04
CA LYS A 7 62.72 -102.26 -42.53
C LYS A 7 61.98 -102.00 -43.87
N PRO A 8 62.03 -102.93 -44.84
CA PRO A 8 61.19 -102.86 -46.04
C PRO A 8 59.71 -102.98 -45.63
N GLY A 9 58.88 -102.03 -46.07
CA GLY A 9 57.44 -102.07 -45.82
C GLY A 9 56.78 -103.34 -46.39
N LEU A 10 55.77 -103.87 -45.69
CA LEU A 10 54.91 -104.97 -46.17
C LEU A 10 54.29 -104.60 -47.52
N ARG A 11 54.39 -105.49 -48.53
CA ARG A 11 53.76 -105.29 -49.84
C ARG A 11 52.25 -105.55 -49.74
N CYS A 12 51.48 -104.50 -49.91
CA CYS A 12 50.02 -104.51 -49.98
C CYS A 12 49.53 -105.16 -51.30
N ARG A 13 48.41 -105.90 -51.27
CA ARG A 13 47.75 -106.38 -52.51
C ARG A 13 46.98 -105.21 -53.15
N VAL A 14 46.81 -105.23 -54.47
CA VAL A 14 46.12 -104.15 -55.20
C VAL A 14 44.71 -103.86 -54.63
N PRO A 15 43.86 -104.85 -54.31
CA PRO A 15 42.54 -104.58 -53.73
C PRO A 15 42.60 -103.98 -52.31
N ASP A 16 43.59 -104.35 -51.51
CA ASP A 16 43.79 -103.79 -50.16
C ASP A 16 44.27 -102.32 -50.24
N TRP A 17 45.06 -101.99 -51.27
CA TRP A 17 45.50 -100.62 -51.55
C TRP A 17 44.33 -99.78 -52.08
N GLU A 18 43.51 -100.33 -52.98
CA GLU A 18 42.30 -99.68 -53.50
C GLU A 18 41.32 -99.37 -52.37
N ASN A 19 41.00 -100.35 -51.51
CA ASN A 19 40.13 -100.16 -50.33
C ASN A 19 40.70 -99.12 -49.35
N SER A 20 42.01 -99.15 -49.06
CA SER A 20 42.64 -98.16 -48.18
C SER A 20 42.60 -96.75 -48.79
N ASN A 21 42.79 -96.63 -50.10
CA ASN A 21 42.75 -95.35 -50.79
C ASN A 21 41.32 -94.81 -50.90
N GLU A 22 40.34 -95.70 -51.04
CA GLU A 22 38.91 -95.37 -50.98
C GLU A 22 38.52 -94.86 -49.59
N GLN A 23 38.90 -95.55 -48.51
CA GLN A 23 38.66 -95.08 -47.13
C GLN A 23 39.32 -93.73 -46.83
N ILE A 24 40.55 -93.51 -47.31
CA ILE A 24 41.24 -92.21 -47.17
C ILE A 24 40.49 -91.12 -47.96
N SER A 25 40.03 -91.44 -49.18
CA SER A 25 39.24 -90.54 -50.02
C SER A 25 37.91 -90.17 -49.36
N GLU A 26 37.16 -91.15 -48.85
CA GLU A 26 35.89 -90.94 -48.14
C GLU A 26 36.09 -90.12 -46.86
N ALA A 27 37.10 -90.44 -46.05
CA ALA A 27 37.41 -89.67 -44.85
C ALA A 27 37.82 -88.23 -45.18
N ALA A 28 38.58 -88.02 -46.26
CA ALA A 28 38.95 -86.69 -46.74
C ALA A 28 37.74 -85.93 -47.31
N GLN A 29 36.81 -86.59 -47.99
CA GLN A 29 35.55 -86.00 -48.46
C GLN A 29 34.66 -85.60 -47.29
N HIS A 30 34.49 -86.47 -46.29
CA HIS A 30 33.70 -86.19 -45.09
C HIS A 30 34.29 -85.01 -44.30
N ARG A 31 35.61 -84.97 -44.08
CA ARG A 31 36.30 -83.84 -43.42
C ARG A 31 36.14 -82.55 -44.21
N ARG A 32 36.26 -82.59 -45.55
CA ARG A 32 36.01 -81.42 -46.41
C ARG A 32 34.57 -80.96 -46.33
N HIS A 33 33.60 -81.87 -46.28
CA HIS A 33 32.19 -81.55 -46.15
C HIS A 33 31.89 -80.85 -44.81
N ILE A 34 32.36 -81.39 -43.69
CA ILE A 34 32.22 -80.75 -42.36
C ILE A 34 32.88 -79.37 -42.35
N SER A 35 34.12 -79.26 -42.84
CA SER A 35 34.82 -77.97 -42.93
C SER A 35 34.10 -76.97 -43.82
N HIS A 36 33.53 -77.41 -44.95
CA HIS A 36 32.71 -76.56 -45.80
C HIS A 36 31.45 -76.08 -45.06
N LYS A 37 30.74 -76.98 -44.38
CA LYS A 37 29.55 -76.64 -43.57
C LYS A 37 29.87 -75.60 -42.50
N ILE A 38 30.91 -75.82 -41.67
CA ILE A 38 31.35 -74.87 -40.63
C ILE A 38 31.72 -73.51 -41.23
N ARG A 39 32.41 -73.49 -42.39
CA ARG A 39 32.74 -72.22 -43.06
C ARG A 39 31.49 -71.49 -43.58
N GLN A 40 30.52 -72.21 -44.13
CA GLN A 40 29.27 -71.59 -44.60
C GLN A 40 28.44 -71.08 -43.43
N GLU A 41 28.29 -71.86 -42.36
CA GLU A 41 27.64 -71.43 -41.11
C GLU A 41 28.34 -70.23 -40.49
N GLY A 42 29.68 -70.25 -40.43
CA GLY A 42 30.47 -69.12 -39.94
C GLY A 42 30.33 -67.86 -40.81
N ARG A 43 30.22 -67.99 -42.14
CA ARG A 43 29.96 -66.85 -43.04
C ARG A 43 28.53 -66.32 -42.86
N ALA A 44 27.54 -67.21 -42.76
CA ALA A 44 26.16 -66.85 -42.50
C ALA A 44 26.03 -66.09 -41.17
N LEU A 45 26.62 -66.63 -40.10
CA LEU A 45 26.65 -65.99 -38.78
C LEU A 45 27.34 -64.63 -38.80
N ARG A 46 28.46 -64.48 -39.51
CA ARG A 46 29.13 -63.18 -39.67
C ARG A 46 28.25 -62.16 -40.38
N ASN A 47 27.57 -62.55 -41.45
CA ASN A 47 26.68 -61.65 -42.18
C ASN A 47 25.46 -61.27 -41.32
N GLU A 48 24.86 -62.24 -40.64
CA GLU A 48 23.75 -62.02 -39.72
C GLU A 48 24.13 -61.07 -38.59
N THR A 49 25.28 -61.30 -37.94
CA THR A 49 25.75 -60.48 -36.82
C THR A 49 26.13 -59.07 -37.24
N VAL A 50 26.73 -58.87 -38.43
CA VAL A 50 27.00 -57.54 -38.98
C VAL A 50 25.70 -56.77 -39.19
N ASN A 51 24.71 -57.39 -39.85
CA ASN A 51 23.42 -56.76 -40.10
C ASN A 51 22.70 -56.45 -38.78
N LYS A 52 22.64 -57.42 -37.87
CA LYS A 52 21.96 -57.27 -36.59
C LYS A 52 22.58 -56.16 -35.74
N THR A 53 23.91 -56.15 -35.60
CA THR A 53 24.61 -55.10 -34.83
C THR A 53 24.35 -53.71 -35.42
N GLY A 54 24.39 -53.57 -36.75
CA GLY A 54 24.11 -52.29 -37.40
C GLY A 54 22.66 -51.82 -37.20
N TRP A 55 21.69 -52.73 -37.27
CA TRP A 55 20.28 -52.42 -36.98
C TRP A 55 20.05 -52.03 -35.52
N ASP A 56 20.65 -52.78 -34.58
CA ASP A 56 20.53 -52.51 -33.14
C ASP A 56 21.17 -51.16 -32.76
N GLU A 57 22.31 -50.80 -33.36
CA GLU A 57 22.96 -49.48 -33.21
C GLU A 57 22.10 -48.36 -33.77
N TYR A 58 21.53 -48.56 -34.96
CA TYR A 58 20.62 -47.58 -35.58
C TYR A 58 19.36 -47.36 -34.73
N ASP A 59 18.69 -48.43 -34.27
CA ASP A 59 17.47 -48.29 -33.46
C ASP A 59 17.78 -47.65 -32.10
N SER A 60 18.93 -47.96 -31.49
CA SER A 60 19.37 -47.31 -30.24
C SER A 60 19.63 -45.81 -30.44
N SER A 61 20.33 -45.43 -31.52
CA SER A 61 20.56 -44.03 -31.89
C SER A 61 19.24 -43.29 -32.17
N ARG A 62 18.28 -43.95 -32.81
CA ARG A 62 16.94 -43.39 -33.06
C ARG A 62 16.19 -43.13 -31.76
N ARG A 63 16.16 -44.10 -30.84
CA ARG A 63 15.51 -43.94 -29.52
C ARG A 63 16.16 -42.82 -28.70
N LEU A 64 17.48 -42.68 -28.78
CA LEU A 64 18.20 -41.59 -28.11
C LEU A 64 17.84 -40.22 -28.70
N SER A 65 17.75 -40.12 -30.04
CA SER A 65 17.27 -38.92 -30.72
C SER A 65 15.83 -38.56 -30.34
N ASP A 66 14.92 -39.54 -30.29
CA ASP A 66 13.54 -39.34 -29.83
C ASP A 66 13.52 -38.80 -28.39
N ARG A 67 14.36 -39.37 -27.50
CA ARG A 67 14.48 -38.91 -26.10
C ARG A 67 15.02 -37.49 -25.98
N ILE A 68 16.04 -37.13 -26.76
CA ILE A 68 16.59 -35.76 -26.84
C ILE A 68 15.49 -34.77 -27.21
N ASN A 69 14.65 -35.13 -28.19
CA ASN A 69 13.52 -34.29 -28.60
C ASN A 69 12.50 -34.09 -27.47
N ASP A 70 12.16 -35.14 -26.72
CA ASP A 70 11.25 -35.03 -25.57
C ASP A 70 11.82 -34.15 -24.46
N ILE A 71 13.10 -34.32 -24.11
CA ILE A 71 13.77 -33.48 -23.11
C ILE A 71 13.81 -32.02 -23.57
N ALA A 72 14.13 -31.77 -24.83
CA ALA A 72 14.19 -30.42 -25.40
C ALA A 72 12.82 -29.73 -25.38
N ARG A 73 11.73 -30.46 -25.65
CA ARG A 73 10.35 -29.94 -25.53
C ARG A 73 10.04 -29.51 -24.10
N TRP A 74 10.31 -30.38 -23.13
CA TRP A 74 10.07 -30.05 -21.72
C TRP A 74 10.95 -28.91 -21.22
N LYS A 75 12.23 -28.86 -21.63
CA LYS A 75 13.13 -27.73 -21.36
C LYS A 75 12.48 -26.42 -21.80
N LYS A 76 11.99 -26.36 -23.05
CA LYS A 76 11.34 -25.16 -23.60
C LYS A 76 10.07 -24.79 -22.83
N SER A 77 9.25 -25.77 -22.45
CA SER A 77 8.03 -25.54 -21.67
C SER A 77 8.31 -25.02 -20.26
N LEU A 78 9.34 -25.56 -19.59
CA LEU A 78 9.77 -25.09 -18.26
C LEU A 78 10.36 -23.68 -18.33
N GLU A 79 11.20 -23.40 -19.32
CA GLU A 79 11.79 -22.09 -19.55
C GLU A 79 10.73 -21.02 -19.83
N ALA A 80 9.75 -21.31 -20.68
CA ALA A 80 8.62 -20.41 -20.93
C ALA A 80 7.78 -20.17 -19.66
N CYS A 81 7.47 -21.23 -18.90
CA CYS A 81 6.71 -21.10 -17.66
C CYS A 81 7.47 -20.29 -16.60
N ALA A 82 8.79 -20.46 -16.49
CA ALA A 82 9.62 -19.69 -15.57
C ALA A 82 9.60 -18.19 -15.91
N GLN A 83 9.70 -17.84 -17.21
CA GLN A 83 9.59 -16.45 -17.67
C GLN A 83 8.21 -15.83 -17.39
N GLU A 84 7.13 -16.61 -17.52
CA GLU A 84 5.78 -16.16 -17.15
C GLU A 84 5.68 -15.89 -15.64
N VAL A 85 6.27 -16.77 -14.81
CA VAL A 85 6.31 -16.58 -13.35
C VAL A 85 7.14 -15.35 -12.96
N ASP A 86 8.30 -15.13 -13.58
CA ASP A 86 9.11 -13.93 -13.35
C ASP A 86 8.32 -12.65 -13.65
N ALA A 87 7.61 -12.61 -14.78
CA ALA A 87 6.77 -11.48 -15.15
C ALA A 87 5.63 -11.23 -14.15
N GLU A 88 5.04 -12.30 -13.60
CA GLU A 88 3.99 -12.17 -12.59
C GLU A 88 4.53 -11.75 -11.22
N ILE A 89 5.72 -12.23 -10.82
CA ILE A 89 6.43 -11.77 -9.61
C ILE A 89 6.69 -10.26 -9.71
N ASP A 90 7.21 -9.78 -10.83
CA ASP A 90 7.45 -8.35 -11.05
C ASP A 90 6.14 -7.55 -10.95
N ALA A 91 5.07 -8.05 -11.57
CA ALA A 91 3.79 -7.36 -11.60
C ALA A 91 3.08 -7.32 -10.23
N LEU A 92 3.17 -8.39 -9.43
CA LEU A 92 2.67 -8.41 -8.06
C LEU A 92 3.52 -7.52 -7.14
N THR A 93 4.84 -7.49 -7.35
CA THR A 93 5.75 -6.60 -6.61
C THR A 93 5.37 -5.14 -6.81
N VAL A 94 5.13 -4.71 -8.06
CA VAL A 94 4.66 -3.34 -8.36
C VAL A 94 3.33 -3.04 -7.66
N ALA A 95 2.36 -3.97 -7.69
CA ALA A 95 1.08 -3.78 -7.03
C ALA A 95 1.23 -3.64 -5.49
N LYS A 96 2.12 -4.41 -4.87
CA LYS A 96 2.47 -4.31 -3.46
C LYS A 96 3.10 -2.96 -3.14
N GLU A 97 4.11 -2.53 -3.89
CA GLU A 97 4.79 -1.24 -3.69
C GLU A 97 3.85 -0.04 -3.86
N GLU A 98 2.92 -0.08 -4.82
CA GLU A 98 1.88 0.93 -4.96
C GLU A 98 0.97 1.00 -3.73
N THR A 99 0.68 -0.14 -3.13
CA THR A 99 -0.16 -0.25 -1.92
C THR A 99 0.59 0.24 -0.69
N GLU A 100 1.88 -0.04 -0.57
CA GLU A 100 2.77 0.52 0.47
C GLU A 100 2.87 2.04 0.36
N ARG A 101 2.98 2.58 -0.86
CA ARG A 101 2.93 4.04 -1.09
C ARG A 101 1.58 4.64 -0.69
N ALA A 102 0.47 3.97 -1.02
CA ALA A 102 -0.86 4.42 -0.60
C ALA A 102 -0.98 4.42 0.93
N LEU A 103 -0.47 3.38 1.62
CA LEU A 103 -0.44 3.30 3.07
C LEU A 103 0.39 4.45 3.68
N ALA A 104 1.61 4.68 3.19
CA ALA A 104 2.48 5.75 3.66
C ALA A 104 1.84 7.14 3.49
N ALA A 105 1.09 7.35 2.41
CA ALA A 105 0.40 8.62 2.15
C ALA A 105 -0.70 8.94 3.18
N THR A 106 -1.17 7.96 3.95
CA THR A 106 -2.20 8.18 5.00
C THR A 106 -1.64 8.68 6.32
N VAL A 107 -0.32 8.57 6.55
CA VAL A 107 0.32 8.92 7.83
C VAL A 107 0.14 10.41 8.15
N LEU A 108 0.47 11.29 7.20
CA LEU A 108 0.37 12.73 7.41
C LEU A 108 -1.08 13.20 7.66
N PRO A 109 -2.10 12.80 6.88
CA PRO A 109 -3.50 13.10 7.20
C PRO A 109 -3.96 12.66 8.59
N LEU A 110 -3.47 11.51 9.07
CA LEU A 110 -3.77 11.01 10.42
C LEU A 110 -3.17 11.93 11.49
N GLU A 111 -1.90 12.28 11.35
CA GLU A 111 -1.19 13.19 12.27
C GLU A 111 -1.88 14.56 12.33
N VAL A 112 -2.24 15.12 11.17
CA VAL A 112 -2.93 16.42 11.08
C VAL A 112 -4.30 16.35 11.75
N SER A 113 -5.08 15.29 11.53
CA SER A 113 -6.39 15.10 12.16
C SER A 113 -6.27 14.98 13.69
N ALA A 114 -5.27 14.23 14.17
CA ALA A 114 -4.98 14.06 15.59
C ALA A 114 -4.50 15.37 16.26
N GLU A 115 -3.63 16.13 15.59
CA GLU A 115 -3.19 17.45 16.05
C GLU A 115 -4.38 18.43 16.12
N CYS A 116 -5.25 18.43 15.10
CA CYS A 116 -6.46 19.24 15.09
C CYS A 116 -7.37 18.93 16.29
N LEU A 117 -7.54 17.65 16.65
CA LEU A 117 -8.29 17.25 17.84
C LEU A 117 -7.61 17.75 19.13
N THR A 118 -6.29 17.57 19.24
CA THR A 118 -5.49 18.03 20.40
C THR A 118 -5.61 19.54 20.60
N LEU A 119 -5.49 20.33 19.54
CA LEU A 119 -5.65 21.79 19.58
C LEU A 119 -7.06 22.21 20.01
N ARG A 120 -8.07 21.42 19.65
CA ARG A 120 -9.47 21.67 20.05
C ARG A 120 -9.73 21.32 21.51
N GLU A 121 -9.15 20.24 22.01
CA GLU A 121 -9.21 19.87 23.43
C GLU A 121 -8.53 20.89 24.33
N GLY A 122 -7.50 21.59 23.83
CA GLY A 122 -6.82 22.68 24.53
C GLY A 122 -7.64 23.97 24.71
N ARG A 123 -8.84 24.08 24.11
CA ARG A 123 -9.69 25.28 24.22
C ARG A 123 -10.20 25.47 25.65
N ARG A 124 -10.34 26.72 26.08
CA ARG A 124 -10.71 27.05 27.48
C ARG A 124 -12.16 27.51 27.61
N GLY A 125 -12.79 27.11 28.71
CA GLY A 125 -14.13 27.58 29.09
C GLY A 125 -15.18 27.25 28.03
N ASN A 126 -16.00 28.24 27.67
CA ASN A 126 -17.14 28.06 26.77
C ASN A 126 -16.74 27.88 25.28
N GLU A 127 -15.46 27.98 24.94
CA GLU A 127 -14.94 27.69 23.59
C GLU A 127 -14.63 26.20 23.38
N LEU A 128 -14.55 25.42 24.46
CA LEU A 128 -14.50 23.96 24.41
C LEU A 128 -15.91 23.42 24.18
N VAL A 129 -16.22 23.11 22.93
CA VAL A 129 -17.55 22.71 22.50
C VAL A 129 -17.46 21.46 21.64
N SER A 130 -18.28 20.46 21.94
CA SER A 130 -18.54 19.38 20.99
C SER A 130 -19.44 19.86 19.87
N ASP A 131 -18.81 20.09 18.73
CA ASP A 131 -19.43 20.58 17.52
C ASP A 131 -19.29 19.55 16.39
N PRO A 132 -19.97 19.78 15.25
CA PRO A 132 -19.85 18.87 14.10
C PRO A 132 -18.43 18.72 13.56
N VAL A 133 -17.52 19.69 13.78
CA VAL A 133 -16.12 19.59 13.34
C VAL A 133 -15.40 18.53 14.16
N GLU A 134 -15.57 18.53 15.48
CA GLU A 134 -14.98 17.50 16.34
C GLU A 134 -15.46 16.10 15.93
N ALA A 135 -16.76 15.95 15.64
CA ALA A 135 -17.33 14.68 15.19
C ALA A 135 -16.75 14.22 13.84
N GLN A 136 -16.58 15.12 12.86
CA GLN A 136 -15.98 14.76 11.57
C GLN A 136 -14.48 14.45 11.68
N LEU A 137 -13.73 15.17 12.52
CA LEU A 137 -12.31 14.89 12.75
C LEU A 137 -12.09 13.51 13.40
N LYS A 138 -12.91 13.14 14.40
CA LYS A 138 -12.87 11.79 15.00
C LYS A 138 -13.17 10.72 13.96
N LYS A 139 -14.21 10.95 13.15
CA LYS A 139 -14.56 10.04 12.05
C LYS A 139 -13.45 9.95 11.00
N GLU A 140 -12.76 11.04 10.70
CA GLU A 140 -11.62 11.04 9.78
C GLU A 140 -10.46 10.19 10.31
N VAL A 141 -10.14 10.29 11.59
CA VAL A 141 -9.18 9.39 12.26
C VAL A 141 -9.63 7.93 12.12
N ASP A 142 -10.89 7.61 12.46
CA ASP A 142 -11.41 6.23 12.38
C ASP A 142 -11.36 5.66 10.96
N VAL A 143 -11.68 6.48 9.94
CA VAL A 143 -11.63 6.08 8.53
C VAL A 143 -10.20 5.88 8.06
N ILE A 144 -9.27 6.76 8.45
CA ILE A 144 -7.85 6.62 8.11
C ILE A 144 -7.26 5.37 8.77
N ASP A 145 -7.54 5.11 10.04
CA ASP A 145 -7.09 3.89 10.73
C ASP A 145 -7.70 2.61 10.12
N GLY A 146 -8.96 2.67 9.67
CA GLY A 146 -9.59 1.61 8.89
C GLY A 146 -8.87 1.35 7.57
N ALA A 147 -8.61 2.40 6.80
CA ALA A 147 -7.87 2.35 5.55
C ALA A 147 -6.47 1.76 5.73
N GLN A 148 -5.73 2.20 6.76
CA GLN A 148 -4.39 1.69 7.05
C GLN A 148 -4.38 0.18 7.30
N ARG A 149 -5.33 -0.32 8.09
CA ARG A 149 -5.45 -1.76 8.37
C ARG A 149 -5.76 -2.58 7.11
N VAL A 150 -6.68 -2.10 6.28
CA VAL A 150 -7.05 -2.78 5.03
C VAL A 150 -5.88 -2.81 4.05
N LEU A 151 -5.18 -1.67 3.88
CA LEU A 151 -4.01 -1.60 3.01
C LEU A 151 -2.87 -2.49 3.52
N GLN A 152 -2.62 -2.53 4.83
CA GLN A 152 -1.63 -3.41 5.44
C GLN A 152 -1.96 -4.89 5.19
N GLN A 153 -3.23 -5.29 5.36
CA GLN A 153 -3.66 -6.65 5.08
C GLN A 153 -3.42 -7.03 3.61
N CYS A 154 -3.68 -6.13 2.66
CA CYS A 154 -3.38 -6.36 1.25
C CYS A 154 -1.87 -6.53 0.99
N ILE A 155 -1.02 -5.76 1.67
CA ILE A 155 0.44 -5.86 1.57
C ILE A 155 0.92 -7.22 2.09
N ASP A 156 0.40 -7.67 3.24
CA ASP A 156 0.75 -8.95 3.84
C ASP A 156 0.34 -10.12 2.93
N GLN A 157 -0.88 -10.08 2.37
CA GLN A 157 -1.34 -11.08 1.39
C GLN A 157 -0.49 -11.11 0.12
N ALA A 158 -0.11 -9.94 -0.41
CA ALA A 158 0.78 -9.85 -1.57
C ALA A 158 2.16 -10.42 -1.27
N PHE A 159 2.69 -10.19 -0.07
CA PHE A 159 3.98 -10.75 0.37
C PHE A 159 3.93 -12.27 0.46
N GLU A 160 2.89 -12.84 1.07
CA GLU A 160 2.72 -14.30 1.14
C GLU A 160 2.63 -14.93 -0.25
N GLN A 161 1.87 -14.32 -1.17
CA GLN A 161 1.74 -14.81 -2.54
C GLN A 161 3.05 -14.71 -3.32
N LEU A 162 3.86 -13.66 -3.10
CA LEU A 162 5.21 -13.55 -3.67
C LEU A 162 6.11 -14.71 -3.21
N CYS A 163 6.04 -15.12 -1.94
CA CYS A 163 6.80 -16.28 -1.46
C CYS A 163 6.38 -17.57 -2.17
N LEU A 164 5.08 -17.77 -2.41
CA LEU A 164 4.57 -18.95 -3.13
C LEU A 164 5.02 -18.98 -4.59
N LEU A 165 4.98 -17.84 -5.28
CA LEU A 165 5.50 -17.70 -6.64
C LEU A 165 7.01 -17.96 -6.71
N GLN A 166 7.79 -17.44 -5.75
CA GLN A 166 9.24 -17.68 -5.68
C GLN A 166 9.57 -19.16 -5.47
N GLU A 167 8.81 -19.86 -4.62
CA GLU A 167 8.98 -21.30 -4.43
C GLU A 167 8.66 -22.07 -5.72
N ALA A 168 7.54 -21.74 -6.40
CA ALA A 168 7.19 -22.36 -7.66
C ALA A 168 8.25 -22.11 -8.75
N HIS A 169 8.77 -20.88 -8.82
CA HIS A 169 9.88 -20.52 -9.70
C HIS A 169 11.12 -21.36 -9.43
N HIS A 170 11.53 -21.47 -8.17
CA HIS A 170 12.71 -22.26 -7.79
C HIS A 170 12.58 -23.72 -8.24
N GLN A 171 11.40 -24.34 -8.05
CA GLN A 171 11.14 -25.72 -8.50
C GLN A 171 11.22 -25.85 -10.03
N LEU A 172 10.73 -24.87 -10.79
CA LEU A 172 10.86 -24.84 -12.25
C LEU A 172 12.33 -24.75 -12.68
N ILE A 173 13.12 -23.89 -12.05
CA ILE A 173 14.55 -23.71 -12.36
C ILE A 173 15.35 -24.98 -12.05
N LEU A 174 15.09 -25.64 -10.92
CA LEU A 174 15.72 -26.92 -10.58
C LEU A 174 15.39 -27.99 -11.62
N ASP A 175 14.12 -28.12 -12.01
CA ASP A 175 13.73 -29.09 -13.04
C ASP A 175 14.38 -28.75 -14.39
N LEU A 176 14.40 -27.48 -14.77
CA LEU A 176 15.05 -27.01 -16.00
C LEU A 176 16.55 -27.36 -16.02
N GLN A 177 17.25 -27.15 -14.91
CA GLN A 177 18.66 -27.52 -14.78
C GLN A 177 18.86 -29.03 -14.98
N HIS A 178 18.05 -29.87 -14.33
CA HIS A 178 18.11 -31.31 -14.54
C HIS A 178 17.82 -31.72 -15.99
N LYS A 179 16.88 -31.03 -16.68
CA LYS A 179 16.64 -31.28 -18.11
C LYS A 179 17.83 -30.88 -18.97
N MET A 180 18.53 -29.80 -18.64
CA MET A 180 19.74 -29.38 -19.37
C MET A 180 20.90 -30.37 -19.20
N GLU A 181 21.15 -30.82 -17.97
CA GLU A 181 22.18 -31.83 -17.68
C GLU A 181 21.86 -33.17 -18.38
N ALA A 182 20.61 -33.62 -18.32
CA ALA A 182 20.18 -34.84 -19.02
C ALA A 182 20.34 -34.70 -20.54
N LEU A 183 20.00 -33.54 -21.11
CA LEU A 183 20.16 -33.28 -22.54
C LEU A 183 21.64 -33.31 -22.97
N ASP A 184 22.54 -32.75 -22.17
CA ASP A 184 23.99 -32.75 -22.45
C ASP A 184 24.56 -34.18 -22.45
N VAL A 185 24.15 -34.99 -21.47
CA VAL A 185 24.53 -36.41 -21.41
C VAL A 185 24.02 -37.17 -22.64
N ASP A 186 22.73 -37.03 -22.98
CA ASP A 186 22.13 -37.76 -24.09
C ASP A 186 22.71 -37.32 -25.45
N MET A 187 22.96 -36.02 -25.64
CA MET A 187 23.64 -35.47 -26.82
C MET A 187 25.07 -35.99 -26.95
N SER A 188 25.80 -36.03 -25.83
CA SER A 188 27.15 -36.60 -25.79
C SER A 188 27.12 -38.08 -26.18
N CYS A 189 26.18 -38.86 -25.64
CA CYS A 189 25.99 -40.26 -26.01
C CYS A 189 25.67 -40.45 -27.50
N LEU A 190 24.81 -39.60 -28.09
CA LEU A 190 24.45 -39.67 -29.51
C LEU A 190 25.63 -39.32 -30.43
N SER A 191 26.56 -38.49 -29.95
CA SER A 191 27.76 -38.10 -30.71
C SER A 191 28.87 -39.16 -30.74
N LEU A 192 28.82 -40.16 -29.86
CA LEU A 192 29.82 -41.21 -29.79
C LEU A 192 29.73 -42.13 -31.01
N THR A 193 30.90 -42.51 -31.51
CA THR A 193 31.06 -43.46 -32.62
C THR A 193 31.96 -44.61 -32.20
N VAL A 194 31.96 -45.70 -32.96
CA VAL A 194 32.85 -46.86 -32.72
C VAL A 194 34.35 -46.52 -32.80
N THR A 195 34.70 -45.35 -33.34
CA THR A 195 36.08 -44.84 -33.43
C THR A 195 36.41 -43.80 -32.36
N SER A 196 35.45 -43.41 -31.51
CA SER A 196 35.65 -42.40 -30.47
C SER A 196 36.63 -42.90 -29.39
N PRO A 197 37.60 -42.08 -28.93
CA PRO A 197 38.65 -42.52 -28.01
C PRO A 197 38.16 -42.83 -26.59
N GLU A 198 36.98 -42.32 -26.20
CA GLU A 198 36.44 -42.45 -24.84
C GLU A 198 35.66 -43.76 -24.60
N ILE A 199 35.39 -44.53 -25.66
CA ILE A 199 34.62 -45.77 -25.55
C ILE A 199 35.45 -46.86 -24.85
N SER A 200 34.84 -47.58 -23.92
CA SER A 200 35.51 -48.63 -23.14
C SER A 200 34.50 -49.59 -22.52
N LEU A 201 34.92 -50.83 -22.27
CA LEU A 201 34.09 -51.82 -21.57
C LEU A 201 33.91 -51.40 -20.11
N LYS A 202 32.65 -51.39 -19.65
CA LYS A 202 32.32 -51.00 -18.27
C LYS A 202 32.12 -52.25 -17.39
N PRO A 203 32.47 -52.21 -16.08
CA PRO A 203 32.37 -53.39 -15.21
C PRO A 203 30.96 -53.94 -15.01
N ASN A 204 29.94 -53.07 -14.99
CA ASN A 204 28.53 -53.48 -14.83
C ASN A 204 27.61 -52.49 -15.57
N PRO A 205 27.48 -52.60 -16.91
CA PRO A 205 26.75 -51.64 -17.74
C PRO A 205 25.23 -51.81 -17.68
N THR A 206 24.73 -52.99 -17.31
CA THR A 206 23.29 -53.32 -17.27
C THR A 206 22.65 -53.04 -15.92
N ARG A 207 23.38 -52.41 -14.98
CA ARG A 207 22.85 -52.05 -13.67
C ARG A 207 21.77 -50.98 -13.78
N VAL A 208 20.72 -51.12 -12.98
CA VAL A 208 19.72 -50.08 -12.78
C VAL A 208 19.98 -49.44 -11.41
N PRO A 209 20.34 -48.15 -11.36
CA PRO A 209 20.55 -47.46 -10.09
C PRO A 209 19.28 -47.49 -9.22
N PRO A 210 19.40 -47.66 -7.89
CA PRO A 210 18.24 -47.54 -6.99
C PRO A 210 17.67 -46.11 -7.07
N GLY A 211 16.34 -45.99 -7.07
CA GLY A 211 15.65 -44.71 -7.21
C GLY A 211 15.43 -44.25 -8.66
N SER A 212 15.69 -45.10 -9.66
CA SER A 212 15.39 -44.79 -11.07
C SER A 212 13.88 -44.59 -11.28
N THR A 213 13.52 -43.54 -12.02
CA THR A 213 12.13 -43.19 -12.37
C THR A 213 11.73 -43.72 -13.75
N THR A 214 10.44 -43.96 -13.97
CA THR A 214 9.90 -44.28 -15.29
C THR A 214 9.73 -43.02 -16.16
N PRO A 215 9.66 -43.15 -17.50
CA PRO A 215 9.38 -42.01 -18.38
C PRO A 215 8.08 -41.29 -18.02
N GLN A 216 7.05 -42.03 -17.60
CA GLN A 216 5.77 -41.48 -17.17
C GLN A 216 5.92 -40.64 -15.90
N GLN A 217 6.69 -41.12 -14.91
CA GLN A 217 6.97 -40.37 -13.68
C GLN A 217 7.78 -39.09 -13.97
N TRP A 218 8.75 -39.17 -14.88
CA TRP A 218 9.55 -38.03 -15.32
C TRP A 218 8.69 -36.95 -16.00
N GLU A 219 7.75 -37.35 -16.87
CA GLU A 219 6.83 -36.44 -17.54
C GLU A 219 5.86 -35.79 -16.54
N GLN A 220 5.28 -36.61 -15.64
CA GLN A 220 4.38 -36.14 -14.60
C GLN A 220 5.04 -35.11 -13.66
N PHE A 221 6.33 -35.28 -13.36
CA PHE A 221 7.06 -34.33 -12.51
C PHE A 221 7.13 -32.93 -13.14
N SER A 222 7.55 -32.84 -14.41
CA SER A 222 7.60 -31.56 -15.10
C SER A 222 6.22 -30.97 -15.35
N HIS A 223 5.23 -31.81 -15.66
CA HIS A 223 3.85 -31.37 -15.78
C HIS A 223 3.34 -30.78 -14.46
N TYR A 224 3.59 -31.45 -13.33
CA TYR A 224 3.17 -30.99 -12.01
C TYR A 224 3.76 -29.61 -11.67
N ASN A 225 5.07 -29.41 -11.91
CA ASN A 225 5.72 -28.12 -11.64
C ASN A 225 5.11 -26.99 -12.47
N VAL A 226 4.84 -27.23 -13.76
CA VAL A 226 4.18 -26.26 -14.64
C VAL A 226 2.75 -25.97 -14.19
N THR A 227 1.96 -27.00 -13.84
CA THR A 227 0.59 -26.81 -13.36
C THR A 227 0.56 -26.00 -12.06
N ARG A 228 1.39 -26.37 -11.08
CA ARG A 228 1.49 -25.65 -9.81
C ARG A 228 1.86 -24.18 -10.04
N ALA A 229 2.87 -23.90 -10.87
CA ALA A 229 3.26 -22.53 -11.16
C ALA A 229 2.12 -21.72 -11.80
N LYS A 230 1.33 -22.33 -12.70
CA LYS A 230 0.17 -21.68 -13.31
C LYS A 230 -0.95 -21.39 -12.32
N GLU A 231 -1.18 -22.30 -11.36
CA GLU A 231 -2.15 -22.09 -10.29
C GLU A 231 -1.75 -20.90 -9.40
N GLU A 232 -0.46 -20.80 -9.02
CA GLU A 232 0.05 -19.68 -8.24
C GLU A 232 -0.01 -18.34 -9.01
N MET A 233 0.28 -18.34 -10.31
CA MET A 233 0.13 -17.15 -11.16
C MET A 233 -1.34 -16.70 -11.25
N GLN A 234 -2.28 -17.65 -11.36
CA GLN A 234 -3.71 -17.33 -11.39
C GLN A 234 -4.19 -16.73 -10.07
N ALA A 235 -3.73 -17.29 -8.93
CA ALA A 235 -4.02 -16.74 -7.60
C ALA A 235 -3.46 -15.32 -7.45
N SER A 236 -2.23 -15.09 -7.92
CA SER A 236 -1.60 -13.75 -7.94
C SER A 236 -2.38 -12.74 -8.77
N LEU A 237 -2.83 -13.12 -9.96
CA LEU A 237 -3.63 -12.25 -10.83
C LEU A 237 -4.92 -11.80 -10.14
N GLN A 238 -5.66 -12.75 -9.53
CA GLN A 238 -6.88 -12.43 -8.78
C GLN A 238 -6.59 -11.53 -7.58
N LEU A 239 -5.50 -11.79 -6.86
CA LEU A 239 -5.09 -10.96 -5.74
C LEU A 239 -4.78 -9.53 -6.19
N ARG A 240 -4.07 -9.34 -7.30
CA ARG A 240 -3.77 -8.00 -7.84
C ARG A 240 -5.04 -7.24 -8.25
N GLU A 241 -6.00 -7.91 -8.87
CA GLU A 241 -7.30 -7.31 -9.18
C GLU A 241 -8.02 -6.85 -7.91
N ASN A 242 -8.05 -7.70 -6.88
CA ASN A 242 -8.65 -7.37 -5.59
C ASN A 242 -7.93 -6.20 -4.89
N ILE A 243 -6.59 -6.17 -4.92
CA ILE A 243 -5.79 -5.07 -4.38
C ILE A 243 -6.12 -3.76 -5.09
N SER A 244 -6.20 -3.78 -6.42
CA SER A 244 -6.55 -2.59 -7.22
C SER A 244 -7.93 -2.04 -6.87
N ILE A 245 -8.93 -2.92 -6.74
CA ILE A 245 -10.30 -2.55 -6.35
C ILE A 245 -10.31 -1.97 -4.92
N THR A 246 -9.65 -2.66 -3.98
CA THR A 246 -9.59 -2.25 -2.58
C THR A 246 -8.92 -0.89 -2.44
N ARG A 247 -7.81 -0.65 -3.15
CA ARG A 247 -7.13 0.65 -3.17
C ARG A 247 -8.03 1.76 -3.70
N ALA A 248 -8.79 1.51 -4.76
CA ALA A 248 -9.74 2.48 -5.29
C ALA A 248 -10.88 2.77 -4.30
N GLN A 249 -11.38 1.75 -3.59
CA GLN A 249 -12.41 1.91 -2.54
C GLN A 249 -11.88 2.77 -1.38
N VAL A 250 -10.71 2.42 -0.84
CA VAL A 250 -10.05 3.18 0.22
C VAL A 250 -9.83 4.64 -0.19
N GLN A 251 -9.34 4.87 -1.42
CA GLN A 251 -9.15 6.24 -1.92
C GLN A 251 -10.46 7.03 -1.96
N ASN A 252 -11.56 6.42 -2.41
CA ASN A 252 -12.87 7.07 -2.46
C ASN A 252 -13.42 7.36 -1.07
N GLU A 253 -13.24 6.45 -0.11
CA GLU A 253 -13.67 6.63 1.28
C GLU A 253 -12.90 7.77 1.97
N LEU A 254 -11.58 7.80 1.81
CA LEU A 254 -10.73 8.87 2.31
C LEU A 254 -11.09 10.23 1.70
N GLU A 255 -11.31 10.28 0.38
CA GLU A 255 -11.73 11.51 -0.31
C GLU A 255 -13.10 12.00 0.17
N ALA A 256 -14.07 11.10 0.29
CA ALA A 256 -15.40 11.43 0.77
C ALA A 256 -15.37 11.97 2.20
N GLN A 257 -14.56 11.36 3.08
CA GLN A 257 -14.42 11.82 4.45
C GLN A 257 -13.68 13.16 4.52
N ARG A 258 -12.62 13.38 3.71
CA ARG A 258 -11.92 14.67 3.62
C ARG A 258 -12.88 15.79 3.24
N ILE A 259 -13.73 15.57 2.22
CA ILE A 259 -14.72 16.56 1.77
C ILE A 259 -15.73 16.88 2.89
N ALA A 260 -16.18 15.87 3.63
CA ALA A 260 -17.13 16.05 4.74
C ALA A 260 -16.51 16.87 5.90
N THR A 261 -15.27 16.58 6.27
CA THR A 261 -14.54 17.35 7.29
C THR A 261 -14.30 18.78 6.83
N GLU A 262 -13.82 18.97 5.60
CA GLU A 262 -13.53 20.28 5.02
C GLU A 262 -14.79 21.16 4.96
N PHE A 263 -15.91 20.60 4.51
CA PHE A 263 -17.19 21.31 4.49
C PHE A 263 -17.58 21.80 5.89
N THR A 264 -17.43 20.93 6.90
CA THR A 264 -17.81 21.23 8.27
C THR A 264 -16.89 22.26 8.90
N LEU A 265 -15.58 22.19 8.60
CA LEU A 265 -14.58 23.19 8.98
C LEU A 265 -14.91 24.56 8.37
N ARG A 266 -15.13 24.64 7.06
CA ARG A 266 -15.51 25.88 6.36
C ARG A 266 -16.76 26.51 6.97
N LYS A 267 -17.80 25.70 7.22
CA LYS A 267 -19.02 26.16 7.88
C LYS A 267 -18.72 26.71 9.27
N ARG A 268 -17.91 26.02 10.09
CA ARG A 268 -17.55 26.49 11.43
C ARG A 268 -16.75 27.79 11.40
N THR A 269 -15.78 27.91 10.49
CA THR A 269 -15.00 29.12 10.29
C THR A 269 -15.91 30.31 9.96
N HIS A 270 -16.84 30.14 9.02
CA HIS A 270 -17.79 31.20 8.68
C HIS A 270 -18.64 31.65 9.88
N HIS A 271 -19.15 30.70 10.68
CA HIS A 271 -19.90 31.02 11.88
C HIS A 271 -19.04 31.77 12.92
N LEU A 272 -17.75 31.42 13.05
CA LEU A 272 -16.82 32.12 13.95
C LEU A 272 -16.52 33.54 13.46
N GLU A 273 -16.32 33.73 12.16
CA GLU A 273 -16.12 35.05 11.54
C GLU A 273 -17.33 35.96 11.76
N GLN A 274 -18.55 35.45 11.55
CA GLN A 274 -19.79 36.20 11.81
C GLN A 274 -19.91 36.61 13.27
N ALA A 275 -19.66 35.67 14.20
CA ALA A 275 -19.70 35.97 15.62
C ALA A 275 -18.65 37.00 16.04
N LEU A 276 -17.45 36.95 15.44
CA LEU A 276 -16.39 37.91 15.68
C LEU A 276 -16.75 39.31 15.15
N GLN A 277 -17.28 39.41 13.94
CA GLN A 277 -17.75 40.67 13.35
C GLN A 277 -18.87 41.30 14.19
N GLU A 278 -19.84 40.50 14.63
CA GLU A 278 -20.92 40.95 15.51
C GLU A 278 -20.36 41.47 16.84
N LEU A 279 -19.44 40.74 17.48
CA LEU A 279 -18.82 41.18 18.73
C LEU A 279 -18.01 42.47 18.57
N GLN A 280 -17.29 42.63 17.46
CA GLN A 280 -16.57 43.86 17.14
C GLN A 280 -17.54 45.03 16.93
N TRP A 281 -18.66 44.80 16.24
CA TRP A 281 -19.70 45.80 16.05
C TRP A 281 -20.33 46.22 17.39
N GLN A 282 -20.71 45.26 18.24
CA GLN A 282 -21.26 45.52 19.58
C GLN A 282 -20.30 46.32 20.46
N LEU A 283 -19.00 46.01 20.40
CA LEU A 283 -17.97 46.72 21.15
C LEU A 283 -17.89 48.19 20.68
N LYS A 284 -17.83 48.42 19.36
CA LYS A 284 -17.79 49.76 18.77
C LYS A 284 -19.04 50.57 19.11
N THR A 285 -20.22 49.98 18.97
CA THR A 285 -21.50 50.63 19.31
C THR A 285 -21.57 51.00 20.79
N THR A 286 -21.13 50.09 21.68
CA THR A 286 -21.07 50.38 23.12
C THR A 286 -20.08 51.51 23.44
N GLN A 287 -18.95 51.57 22.74
CA GLN A 287 -17.96 52.63 22.92
C GLN A 287 -18.47 54.00 22.46
N ASN A 288 -19.17 54.06 21.32
CA ASN A 288 -19.81 55.29 20.85
C ASN A 288 -20.85 55.79 21.87
N GLU A 289 -21.71 54.88 22.33
CA GLU A 289 -22.74 55.18 23.32
C GLU A 289 -22.18 55.63 24.68
N ILE A 290 -21.01 55.11 25.10
CA ILE A 290 -20.27 55.63 26.26
C ILE A 290 -19.83 57.07 26.01
N THR A 291 -19.28 57.35 24.82
CA THR A 291 -18.80 58.69 24.44
C THR A 291 -19.94 59.71 24.41
N ASP A 292 -21.10 59.31 23.88
CA ASP A 292 -22.31 60.13 23.83
C ASP A 292 -22.84 60.41 25.25
N LEU A 293 -22.93 59.39 26.11
CA LEU A 293 -23.30 59.56 27.52
C LEU A 293 -22.35 60.48 28.30
N GLU A 294 -21.04 60.38 28.06
CA GLU A 294 -20.07 61.30 28.64
C GLU A 294 -20.29 62.75 28.15
N GLY A 295 -20.66 62.91 26.88
CA GLY A 295 -21.08 64.19 26.29
C GLY A 295 -22.32 64.78 26.97
N ASP A 296 -23.34 63.95 27.17
CA ASP A 296 -24.58 64.32 27.85
C ASP A 296 -24.35 64.72 29.31
N ILE A 297 -23.49 63.99 30.04
CA ILE A 297 -23.10 64.34 31.42
C ILE A 297 -22.43 65.72 31.44
N ARG A 298 -21.45 65.97 30.57
CA ARG A 298 -20.82 67.30 30.45
C ARG A 298 -21.84 68.39 30.07
N GLY A 299 -22.85 68.05 29.27
CA GLY A 299 -23.97 68.94 28.93
C GLY A 299 -24.81 69.30 30.16
N LEU A 300 -25.28 68.29 30.90
CA LEU A 300 -26.08 68.44 32.11
C LEU A 300 -25.35 69.23 33.21
N GLU A 301 -24.03 69.02 33.37
CA GLU A 301 -23.20 69.78 34.30
C GLU A 301 -23.13 71.26 33.92
N ARG A 302 -22.94 71.56 32.63
CA ARG A 302 -22.92 72.93 32.11
C ARG A 302 -24.29 73.61 32.27
N ASP A 303 -25.38 72.92 31.95
CA ASP A 303 -26.73 73.46 32.09
C ASP A 303 -27.08 73.74 33.56
N MET A 304 -26.72 72.83 34.47
CA MET A 304 -26.89 73.03 35.90
C MET A 304 -26.10 74.26 36.38
N GLN A 305 -24.85 74.42 35.95
CA GLN A 305 -24.03 75.58 36.28
C GLN A 305 -24.62 76.88 35.70
N ALA A 306 -25.15 76.86 34.49
CA ALA A 306 -25.78 78.01 33.85
C ALA A 306 -27.02 78.51 34.62
N LYS A 307 -27.75 77.64 35.33
CA LYS A 307 -28.90 78.04 36.17
C LYS A 307 -28.49 78.72 37.49
N MET A 308 -27.22 78.63 37.90
CA MET A 308 -26.75 79.29 39.14
C MET A 308 -26.79 80.82 39.06
N ALA A 309 -26.48 81.41 37.91
CA ALA A 309 -26.47 82.86 37.77
C ALA A 309 -27.88 83.49 37.84
N PRO A 310 -28.90 82.98 37.10
CA PRO A 310 -30.29 83.42 37.28
C PRO A 310 -30.81 83.21 38.71
N LEU A 311 -30.50 82.07 39.34
CA LEU A 311 -30.94 81.81 40.72
C LEU A 311 -30.35 82.83 41.71
N LYS A 312 -29.04 83.12 41.59
CA LYS A 312 -28.38 84.16 42.38
C LYS A 312 -29.01 85.54 42.15
N LEU A 313 -29.37 85.86 40.92
CA LEU A 313 -30.03 87.13 40.58
C LEU A 313 -31.39 87.25 41.28
N VAL A 314 -32.22 86.22 41.20
CA VAL A 314 -33.54 86.20 41.86
C VAL A 314 -33.41 86.26 43.38
N HIS A 315 -32.50 85.49 43.98
CA HIS A 315 -32.20 85.56 45.42
C HIS A 315 -31.75 86.95 45.85
N THR A 316 -30.85 87.57 45.09
CA THR A 316 -30.37 88.94 45.38
C THR A 316 -31.49 89.97 45.24
N ARG A 317 -32.37 89.82 44.24
CA ARG A 317 -33.55 90.67 44.07
C ARG A 317 -34.54 90.50 45.23
N LEU A 318 -34.81 89.28 45.66
CA LEU A 318 -35.67 88.98 46.82
C LEU A 318 -35.08 89.58 48.11
N GLU A 319 -33.79 89.39 48.36
CA GLU A 319 -33.08 89.92 49.53
C GLU A 319 -33.06 91.45 49.55
N ASN A 320 -32.79 92.10 48.42
CA ASN A 320 -32.81 93.56 48.38
C ASN A 320 -34.20 94.15 48.63
N ARG A 321 -35.27 93.40 48.31
CA ARG A 321 -36.65 93.84 48.55
C ARG A 321 -37.07 93.73 50.02
N THR A 322 -36.35 92.97 50.87
CA THR A 322 -36.61 92.93 52.33
C THR A 322 -36.19 94.22 53.04
N LYS A 323 -35.35 95.04 52.39
CA LYS A 323 -34.83 96.33 52.92
C LYS A 323 -35.81 97.50 52.76
N ARG A 324 -37.00 97.28 52.21
CA ARG A 324 -38.02 98.33 52.00
C ARG A 324 -38.58 98.79 53.35
N PRO A 325 -38.68 100.11 53.61
CA PRO A 325 -39.16 100.61 54.89
C PRO A 325 -40.69 100.62 55.00
N GLY A 326 -41.21 100.36 56.21
CA GLY A 326 -42.62 100.62 56.57
C GLY A 326 -43.66 99.87 55.73
N VAL A 327 -44.68 100.59 55.25
CA VAL A 327 -45.81 100.02 54.51
C VAL A 327 -45.43 99.54 53.10
N ASP A 328 -44.31 100.03 52.55
CA ASP A 328 -43.78 99.64 51.24
C ASP A 328 -43.13 98.26 51.25
N LEU A 329 -42.99 97.61 52.43
CA LEU A 329 -42.69 96.18 52.58
C LEU A 329 -43.92 95.32 52.22
N CYS A 330 -44.46 95.57 51.03
CA CYS A 330 -45.65 94.93 50.51
C CYS A 330 -45.28 93.68 49.70
N ARG A 331 -46.09 92.63 49.83
CA ARG A 331 -46.06 91.46 48.93
C ARG A 331 -46.87 91.76 47.68
N ASP A 332 -46.25 92.48 46.77
CA ASP A 332 -46.81 92.83 45.46
C ASP A 332 -46.64 91.69 44.42
N GLU A 333 -47.22 91.87 43.24
CA GLU A 333 -47.12 90.93 42.12
C GLU A 333 -45.67 90.58 41.74
N VAL A 334 -44.75 91.55 41.85
CA VAL A 334 -43.33 91.33 41.55
C VAL A 334 -42.68 90.43 42.60
N GLN A 335 -43.05 90.56 43.87
CA GLN A 335 -42.59 89.67 44.93
C GLN A 335 -43.06 88.23 44.69
N TYR A 336 -44.34 88.04 44.33
CA TYR A 336 -44.87 86.71 44.00
C TYR A 336 -44.18 86.13 42.76
N GLY A 337 -43.98 86.93 41.70
CA GLY A 337 -43.27 86.52 40.49
C GLY A 337 -41.83 86.06 40.75
N LEU A 338 -41.07 86.79 41.58
CA LEU A 338 -39.69 86.42 41.94
C LEU A 338 -39.63 85.15 42.81
N VAL A 339 -40.59 84.96 43.74
CA VAL A 339 -40.67 83.74 44.54
C VAL A 339 -40.99 82.52 43.65
N GLU A 340 -41.87 82.68 42.69
CA GLU A 340 -42.21 81.62 41.73
C GLU A 340 -41.02 81.32 40.79
N GLU A 341 -40.33 82.34 40.30
CA GLU A 341 -39.10 82.19 39.49
C GLU A 341 -38.02 81.41 40.27
N ALA A 342 -37.80 81.73 41.55
CA ALA A 342 -36.86 81.00 42.40
C ALA A 342 -37.26 79.52 42.56
N ARG A 343 -38.54 79.24 42.86
CA ARG A 343 -39.06 77.88 42.98
C ARG A 343 -38.92 77.07 41.69
N GLN A 344 -39.18 77.70 40.55
CA GLN A 344 -39.03 77.06 39.23
C GLN A 344 -37.55 76.79 38.89
N LEU A 345 -36.64 77.69 39.25
CA LEU A 345 -35.21 77.46 39.06
C LEU A 345 -34.69 76.33 39.97
N ASP A 346 -35.13 76.30 41.24
CA ASP A 346 -34.79 75.22 42.18
C ASP A 346 -35.33 73.85 41.71
N SER A 347 -36.58 73.80 41.22
CA SER A 347 -37.15 72.56 40.69
C SER A 347 -36.42 72.10 39.42
N THR A 348 -36.04 73.03 38.54
CA THR A 348 -35.24 72.74 37.35
C THR A 348 -33.85 72.20 37.71
N ILE A 349 -33.17 72.81 38.69
CA ILE A 349 -31.86 72.34 39.17
C ILE A 349 -31.98 70.95 39.80
N LEU A 350 -33.03 70.69 40.58
CA LEU A 350 -33.28 69.38 41.17
C LEU A 350 -33.50 68.32 40.07
N ALA A 351 -34.29 68.63 39.05
CA ALA A 351 -34.52 67.74 37.92
C ALA A 351 -33.22 67.44 37.14
N LEU A 352 -32.39 68.45 36.89
CA LEU A 352 -31.07 68.28 36.26
C LEU A 352 -30.14 67.41 37.13
N LYS A 353 -30.10 67.61 38.45
CA LYS A 353 -29.33 66.77 39.38
C LYS A 353 -29.77 65.32 39.36
N GLN A 354 -31.09 65.07 39.35
CA GLN A 354 -31.62 63.70 39.25
C GLN A 354 -31.22 63.06 37.93
N LYS A 355 -31.32 63.79 36.81
CA LYS A 355 -30.93 63.25 35.50
C LYS A 355 -29.43 63.00 35.38
N LEU A 356 -28.61 63.88 35.95
CA LEU A 356 -27.17 63.70 36.06
C LEU A 356 -26.83 62.42 36.82
N ALA A 357 -27.44 62.21 38.00
CA ALA A 357 -27.21 61.01 38.80
C ALA A 357 -27.62 59.73 38.05
N GLN A 358 -28.73 59.77 37.31
CA GLN A 358 -29.15 58.66 36.44
C GLN A 358 -28.14 58.39 35.32
N ALA A 359 -27.65 59.42 34.63
CA ALA A 359 -26.68 59.31 33.56
C ALA A 359 -25.33 58.75 34.07
N GLN A 360 -24.84 59.26 35.21
CA GLN A 360 -23.62 58.78 35.87
C GLN A 360 -23.75 57.31 36.30
N PHE A 361 -24.91 56.89 36.83
CA PHE A 361 -25.16 55.50 37.17
C PHE A 361 -25.12 54.58 35.93
N GLN A 362 -25.75 55.01 34.83
CA GLN A 362 -25.74 54.25 33.57
C GLN A 362 -24.34 54.15 32.97
N LEU A 363 -23.55 55.23 33.02
CA LEU A 363 -22.18 55.26 32.55
C LEU A 363 -21.30 54.26 33.32
N ASN A 364 -21.35 54.28 34.66
CA ASN A 364 -20.60 53.34 35.50
C ASN A 364 -20.94 51.88 35.17
N ARG A 365 -22.24 51.58 35.01
CA ARG A 365 -22.71 50.24 34.64
C ARG A 365 -22.20 49.82 33.26
N ARG A 366 -22.17 50.75 32.28
CA ARG A 366 -21.68 50.48 30.93
C ARG A 366 -20.16 50.30 30.89
N HIS A 367 -19.37 51.07 31.64
CA HIS A 367 -17.92 50.83 31.76
C HIS A 367 -17.59 49.46 32.35
N GLN A 368 -18.32 49.03 33.38
CA GLN A 368 -18.11 47.72 34.00
C GLN A 368 -18.39 46.57 33.01
N LYS A 369 -19.46 46.69 32.23
CA LYS A 369 -19.78 45.74 31.15
C LYS A 369 -18.78 45.79 30.00
N HIS A 370 -18.38 46.99 29.55
CA HIS A 370 -17.41 47.17 28.47
C HIS A 370 -16.06 46.55 28.82
N ARG A 371 -15.55 46.75 30.04
CA ARG A 371 -14.33 46.10 30.52
C ARG A 371 -14.44 44.58 30.47
N SER A 372 -15.57 44.03 30.93
CA SER A 372 -15.83 42.59 30.91
C SER A 372 -15.89 42.02 29.49
N SER A 373 -16.53 42.74 28.56
CA SER A 373 -16.62 42.34 27.14
C SER A 373 -15.28 42.45 26.42
N CYS A 374 -14.50 43.50 26.69
CA CYS A 374 -13.17 43.71 26.08
C CYS A 374 -12.17 42.61 26.47
N CYS A 375 -12.21 42.15 27.74
CA CYS A 375 -11.43 41.00 28.19
C CYS A 375 -11.82 39.69 27.46
N ARG A 376 -13.12 39.51 27.15
CA ARG A 376 -13.60 38.33 26.43
C ARG A 376 -13.28 38.35 24.94
N THR A 377 -13.31 39.51 24.30
CA THR A 377 -12.95 39.64 22.87
C THR A 377 -11.46 39.44 22.64
N ASN A 378 -10.59 39.97 23.51
CA ASN A 378 -9.14 39.76 23.38
C ASN A 378 -8.75 38.28 23.59
N SER A 379 -9.46 37.56 24.46
CA SER A 379 -9.26 36.12 24.67
C SER A 379 -9.74 35.24 23.50
N LYS A 380 -10.51 35.77 22.55
CA LYS A 380 -10.98 35.04 21.36
C LYS A 380 -10.12 35.28 20.12
N ILE A 381 -9.20 36.26 20.18
CA ILE A 381 -8.35 36.68 19.05
C ILE A 381 -6.94 36.08 19.16
N THR A 382 -6.51 35.70 20.37
CA THR A 382 -5.34 34.85 20.65
C THR A 382 -5.77 33.40 20.81
#